data_AF-A0A0D6JF44-F1
#
_entry.id   AF-A0A0D6JF44-F1
#
_cell.length_a   1.000
_cell.length_b   1.000
_cell.length_c   1.000
_cell.angle_alpha   90.00
_cell.angle_beta   90.00
_cell.angle_gamma   90.00
#
_symmetry.space_group_name_H-M   'P 1'
#
loop_
_entity.id
_entity.type
_entity.pdbx_description
1 polymer ?
#
loop_
_entity_poly.entity_id
_entity_poly.type
_entity_poly.pdbx_seq_one_letter_code
_entity_poly.pdbx_strand_id
1 'polypeptide(L)'
;MVLLMARPTKRSRSSNRQFRKRVPADVLNVARGQRISFSLPKTHLDDERILVSATVGNEISFSLRTGDISLAKLRHSAALEQFERACAAYRNGPRRLSNQDRHALAGVLYRDLAAAFEDEPVSAEWWRIVQGVTEDAANVPMPTLTRSIEGRKPLTIAGPNENRLQLLERHVGPFLDAILVREGVIADDGQRLELLEAFAKALIDVAKKLKRNAEGDYSPDACAHRFPKWDNNSPKPSQSLASLTFDDLLARWEKESEKAASSKVSFRASVAALAAHLGHKDARQVTRADVIAWKDALIDKGLSAKTINDS
;
A
#
# COMPACT_ATOMS: atom_id res chain seq x y z
N MET A 1 21.50 -5.80 -26.36
CA MET A 1 21.50 -4.49 -25.69
C MET A 1 21.44 -4.76 -24.19
N VAL A 2 22.56 -4.63 -23.47
CA VAL A 2 22.66 -5.02 -22.05
C VAL A 2 22.12 -3.86 -21.20
N LEU A 3 21.01 -4.09 -20.50
CA LEU A 3 20.46 -3.16 -19.51
C LEU A 3 21.46 -3.02 -18.36
N LEU A 4 22.18 -1.89 -18.33
CA LEU A 4 23.06 -1.52 -17.22
C LEU A 4 22.20 -1.36 -15.96
N MET A 5 22.36 -2.30 -15.02
CA MET A 5 21.78 -2.19 -13.67
C MET A 5 22.24 -0.88 -13.02
N ALA A 6 21.31 -0.20 -12.33
CA ALA A 6 21.61 0.98 -11.54
C ALA A 6 22.71 0.67 -10.51
N ARG A 7 23.83 1.41 -10.58
CA ARG A 7 25.00 1.20 -9.71
C ARG A 7 25.01 2.24 -8.58
N PRO A 8 25.38 1.85 -7.34
CA PRO A 8 25.54 2.80 -6.24
C PRO A 8 26.59 3.87 -6.56
N THR A 9 26.22 5.15 -6.44
CA THR A 9 27.10 6.30 -6.70
C THR A 9 27.82 6.76 -5.43
N LYS A 10 29.08 7.21 -5.53
CA LYS A 10 29.90 7.72 -4.41
C LYS A 10 29.80 9.25 -4.34
N ARG A 11 29.64 9.83 -3.14
CA ARG A 11 29.68 11.30 -2.93
C ARG A 11 31.13 11.79 -2.88
N SER A 12 31.42 13.01 -3.34
CA SER A 12 32.72 13.63 -3.03
C SER A 12 32.83 13.86 -1.51
N ARG A 13 33.96 13.44 -0.93
CA ARG A 13 34.27 13.46 0.52
C ARG A 13 33.54 12.46 1.44
N SER A 14 32.93 11.37 0.96
CA SER A 14 32.46 10.28 1.83
C SER A 14 32.92 8.90 1.33
N SER A 15 33.33 8.03 2.26
CA SER A 15 33.63 6.62 1.99
C SER A 15 32.35 5.79 1.73
N ASN A 16 31.18 6.32 2.08
CA ASN A 16 29.90 5.64 1.96
C ASN A 16 29.27 5.80 0.57
N ARG A 17 28.72 4.71 0.05
CA ARG A 17 27.95 4.70 -1.21
C ARG A 17 26.53 5.26 -0.98
N GLN A 18 25.94 5.83 -2.02
CA GLN A 18 24.63 6.48 -1.99
C GLN A 18 23.65 5.75 -2.91
N PHE A 19 22.41 5.61 -2.45
CA PHE A 19 21.27 5.29 -3.31
C PHE A 19 20.78 6.59 -3.94
N ARG A 20 20.59 6.58 -5.26
CA ARG A 20 20.15 7.74 -6.02
C ARG A 20 19.24 7.26 -7.15
N LYS A 21 17.95 7.63 -7.10
CA LYS A 21 16.98 7.26 -8.15
C LYS A 21 16.00 8.39 -8.40
N ARG A 22 15.79 8.70 -9.68
CA ARG A 22 14.81 9.70 -10.11
C ARG A 22 13.39 9.21 -9.81
N VAL A 23 12.57 10.08 -9.23
CA VAL A 23 11.17 9.78 -8.98
C VAL A 23 10.37 9.98 -10.28
N PRO A 24 9.58 8.98 -10.71
CA PRO A 24 8.69 9.13 -11.86
C PRO A 24 7.73 10.32 -11.69
N ALA A 25 7.46 11.08 -12.76
CA ALA A 25 6.70 12.34 -12.68
C ALA A 25 5.27 12.14 -12.17
N ASP A 26 4.66 11.01 -12.54
CA ASP A 26 3.36 10.53 -12.05
C ASP A 26 3.34 10.35 -10.52
N VAL A 27 4.37 9.72 -9.94
CA VAL A 27 4.49 9.55 -8.49
C VAL A 27 4.85 10.86 -7.81
N LEU A 28 5.68 11.68 -8.45
CA LEU A 28 6.13 12.96 -7.90
C LEU A 28 4.96 13.92 -7.67
N ASN A 29 3.98 13.96 -8.56
CA ASN A 29 2.81 14.83 -8.41
C ASN A 29 1.97 14.49 -7.16
N VAL A 30 2.03 13.25 -6.68
CA VAL A 30 1.24 12.76 -5.53
C VAL A 30 2.07 12.75 -4.25
N ALA A 31 3.34 12.33 -4.34
CA ALA A 31 4.19 12.04 -3.18
C ALA A 31 5.17 13.17 -2.82
N ARG A 32 5.17 14.30 -3.53
CA ARG A 32 6.14 15.39 -3.29
C ARG A 32 6.09 15.89 -1.84
N GLY A 33 7.24 15.88 -1.17
CA GLY A 33 7.37 16.32 0.23
C GLY A 33 7.05 15.23 1.27
N GLN A 34 6.54 14.07 0.86
CA GLN A 34 6.37 12.94 1.78
C GLN A 34 7.72 12.29 2.11
N ARG A 35 7.81 11.65 3.27
CA ARG A 35 8.99 10.87 3.68
C ARG A 35 8.71 9.39 3.46
N ILE A 36 9.59 8.74 2.71
CA ILE A 36 9.58 7.28 2.56
C ILE A 36 10.68 6.73 3.47
N SER A 37 10.32 5.75 4.29
CA SER A 37 11.25 5.02 5.14
C SER A 37 11.68 3.74 4.45
N PHE A 38 12.99 3.53 4.39
CA PHE A 38 13.62 2.34 3.82
C PHE A 38 14.21 1.49 4.94
N SER A 39 13.96 0.18 4.90
CA SER A 39 14.51 -0.80 5.83
C SER A 39 15.62 -1.58 5.14
N LEU A 40 16.87 -1.39 5.56
CA LEU A 40 18.05 -1.94 4.88
C LEU A 40 18.78 -2.95 5.77
N PRO A 41 19.29 -4.07 5.25
CA PRO A 41 20.04 -5.04 6.05
C PRO A 41 21.34 -4.43 6.60
N LYS A 42 21.62 -4.61 7.89
CA LYS A 42 22.82 -4.09 8.55
C LYS A 42 24.06 -4.91 8.17
N THR A 43 23.93 -6.22 8.03
CA THR A 43 25.03 -7.13 7.70
C THR A 43 24.57 -8.14 6.63
N HIS A 44 25.50 -8.86 6.00
CA HIS A 44 25.16 -9.94 5.05
C HIS A 44 24.58 -11.20 5.72
N LEU A 45 24.82 -11.36 7.02
CA LEU A 45 24.56 -12.59 7.78
C LEU A 45 23.47 -12.43 8.85
N ASP A 46 23.04 -11.21 9.12
CA ASP A 46 22.23 -10.88 10.29
C ASP A 46 20.96 -10.13 9.85
N ASP A 47 19.84 -10.42 10.52
CA ASP A 47 18.52 -9.87 10.18
C ASP A 47 18.26 -8.50 10.82
N GLU A 48 19.27 -7.93 11.49
CA GLU A 48 19.25 -6.55 11.96
C GLU A 48 19.07 -5.58 10.78
N ARG A 49 18.02 -4.74 10.85
CA ARG A 49 17.70 -3.76 9.80
C ARG A 49 17.93 -2.32 10.27
N ILE A 50 18.52 -1.52 9.40
CA ILE A 50 18.70 -0.07 9.57
C ILE A 50 17.55 0.64 8.87
N LEU A 51 16.83 1.47 9.62
CA LEU A 51 15.85 2.40 9.06
C LEU A 51 16.54 3.67 8.53
N VAL A 52 16.28 4.00 7.26
CA VAL A 52 16.76 5.21 6.61
C VAL A 52 15.57 5.92 5.96
N SER A 53 15.24 7.12 6.42
CA SER A 53 14.19 7.94 5.80
C SER A 53 14.76 8.85 4.71
N ALA A 54 14.05 9.01 3.60
CA ALA A 54 14.36 10.01 2.59
C ALA A 54 13.10 10.76 2.15
N THR A 55 13.24 12.07 1.92
CA THR A 55 12.15 12.91 1.42
C THR A 55 12.03 12.75 -0.10
N VAL A 56 10.80 12.60 -0.58
CA VAL A 56 10.49 12.51 -2.00
C VAL A 56 10.61 13.89 -2.65
N GLY A 57 11.65 14.07 -3.47
CA GLY A 57 11.80 15.19 -4.39
C GLY A 57 11.86 14.72 -5.84
N ASN A 58 12.44 15.53 -6.74
CA ASN A 58 12.75 15.09 -8.12
C ASN A 58 13.62 13.82 -8.16
N GLU A 59 14.38 13.61 -7.10
CA GLU A 59 15.24 12.46 -6.92
C GLU A 59 15.28 12.09 -5.44
N ILE A 60 15.18 10.79 -5.15
CA ILE A 60 15.42 10.27 -3.81
C ILE A 60 16.89 9.92 -3.71
N SER A 61 17.54 10.46 -2.69
CA SER A 61 18.93 10.16 -2.44
C SER A 61 19.24 10.02 -0.95
N PHE A 62 19.93 8.95 -0.56
CA PHE A 62 20.35 8.72 0.82
C PHE A 62 21.58 7.82 0.90
N SER A 63 22.34 7.96 1.98
CA SER A 63 23.53 7.14 2.21
C SER A 63 23.14 5.69 2.51
N LEU A 64 23.77 4.74 1.81
CA LEU A 64 23.66 3.31 2.10
C LEU A 64 24.44 2.92 3.36
N ARG A 65 25.11 3.87 4.04
CA ARG A 65 25.85 3.68 5.31
C ARG A 65 26.85 2.53 5.28
N THR A 66 27.47 2.28 4.13
CA THR A 66 28.55 1.31 3.98
C THR A 66 29.52 1.72 2.88
N GLY A 67 30.80 1.43 3.10
CA GLY A 67 31.86 1.52 2.09
C GLY A 67 32.10 0.20 1.33
N ASP A 68 31.65 -0.93 1.87
CA ASP A 68 31.77 -2.24 1.23
C ASP A 68 30.90 -2.30 -0.04
N ILE A 69 31.50 -2.79 -1.12
CA ILE A 69 30.88 -2.91 -2.45
C ILE A 69 29.76 -3.94 -2.43
N SER A 70 29.98 -5.08 -1.78
CA SER A 70 29.02 -6.19 -1.76
C SER A 70 27.81 -5.82 -0.93
N LEU A 71 28.02 -5.30 0.29
CA LEU A 71 26.94 -4.85 1.15
C LEU A 71 26.18 -3.66 0.53
N ALA A 72 26.87 -2.76 -0.18
CA ALA A 72 26.20 -1.68 -0.88
C ALA A 72 25.32 -2.15 -2.03
N LYS A 73 25.71 -3.19 -2.77
CA LYS A 73 24.85 -3.79 -3.81
C LYS A 73 23.59 -4.38 -3.20
N LEU A 74 23.72 -5.13 -2.10
CA LEU A 74 22.60 -5.72 -1.37
C LEU A 74 21.64 -4.65 -0.82
N ARG A 75 22.17 -3.63 -0.12
CA ARG A 75 21.34 -2.52 0.38
C ARG A 75 20.72 -1.72 -0.77
N HIS A 76 21.41 -1.57 -1.89
CA HIS A 76 20.87 -0.89 -3.06
C HIS A 76 19.73 -1.68 -3.72
N SER A 77 19.82 -3.00 -3.86
CA SER A 77 18.73 -3.81 -4.40
C SER A 77 17.51 -3.80 -3.48
N ALA A 78 17.72 -3.91 -2.17
CA ALA A 78 16.64 -3.81 -1.18
C ALA A 78 15.95 -2.43 -1.21
N ALA A 79 16.75 -1.35 -1.29
CA ALA A 79 16.24 0.02 -1.45
C ALA A 79 15.47 0.20 -2.76
N LEU A 80 15.95 -0.40 -3.86
CA LEU A 80 15.33 -0.33 -5.17
C LEU A 80 13.95 -1.00 -5.17
N GLU A 81 13.86 -2.18 -4.58
CA GLU A 81 12.63 -2.96 -4.46
C GLU A 81 11.59 -2.20 -3.62
N GLN A 82 11.98 -1.69 -2.45
CA GLN A 82 11.10 -0.88 -1.60
C GLN A 82 10.68 0.42 -2.29
N PHE A 83 11.57 1.06 -3.05
CA PHE A 83 11.23 2.24 -3.84
C PHE A 83 10.20 1.92 -4.93
N GLU A 84 10.38 0.82 -5.67
CA GLU A 84 9.44 0.41 -6.71
C GLU A 84 8.08 0.04 -6.13
N ARG A 85 8.07 -0.66 -4.98
CA ARG A 85 6.84 -0.98 -4.24
C ARG A 85 6.13 0.29 -3.74
N ALA A 86 6.86 1.26 -3.19
CA ALA A 86 6.30 2.55 -2.81
C ALA A 86 5.75 3.33 -4.02
N CYS A 87 6.48 3.37 -5.15
CA CYS A 87 5.99 3.99 -6.37
C CYS A 87 4.70 3.33 -6.89
N ALA A 88 4.61 1.99 -6.83
CA ALA A 88 3.39 1.27 -7.18
C ALA A 88 2.23 1.63 -6.23
N ALA A 89 2.50 1.79 -4.93
CA ALA A 89 1.53 2.24 -3.94
C ALA A 89 0.95 3.62 -4.31
N TYR A 90 1.81 4.60 -4.59
CA TYR A 90 1.37 5.95 -4.96
C TYR A 90 0.60 5.98 -6.28
N ARG A 91 0.94 5.10 -7.24
CA ARG A 91 0.20 4.96 -8.50
C ARG A 91 -1.18 4.38 -8.31
N ASN A 92 -1.31 3.40 -7.41
CA ASN A 92 -2.58 2.80 -7.06
C ASN A 92 -3.48 3.76 -6.24
N GLY A 93 -2.87 4.78 -5.62
CA GLY A 93 -3.56 5.77 -4.79
C GLY A 93 -4.06 5.19 -3.46
N PRO A 94 -4.73 6.01 -2.63
CA PRO A 94 -5.39 5.52 -1.43
C PRO A 94 -6.42 4.46 -1.81
N ARG A 95 -6.20 3.21 -1.38
CA ARG A 95 -7.14 2.12 -1.63
C ARG A 95 -7.93 1.85 -0.38
N ARG A 96 -9.25 1.65 -0.54
CA ARG A 96 -10.05 1.04 0.51
C ARG A 96 -9.70 -0.43 0.65
N LEU A 97 -9.14 -0.79 1.79
CA LEU A 97 -8.80 -2.14 2.19
C LEU A 97 -10.07 -2.89 2.61
N SER A 98 -10.24 -4.10 2.09
CA SER A 98 -11.33 -4.97 2.54
C SER A 98 -11.10 -5.43 3.99
N ASN A 99 -12.14 -5.92 4.65
CA ASN A 99 -12.00 -6.48 5.99
C ASN A 99 -10.97 -7.64 6.03
N GLN A 100 -10.94 -8.45 4.96
CA GLN A 100 -9.97 -9.54 4.81
C GLN A 100 -8.53 -9.00 4.69
N ASP A 101 -8.32 -7.93 3.93
CA ASP A 101 -7.02 -7.29 3.74
C ASP A 101 -6.47 -6.74 5.06
N ARG A 102 -7.32 -6.09 5.85
CA ARG A 102 -6.95 -5.56 7.17
C ARG A 102 -6.47 -6.68 8.11
N HIS A 103 -7.18 -7.80 8.14
CA HIS A 103 -6.79 -8.96 8.95
C HIS A 103 -5.55 -9.67 8.40
N ALA A 104 -5.36 -9.70 7.08
CA ALA A 104 -4.16 -10.25 6.47
C ALA A 104 -2.91 -9.45 6.86
N LEU A 105 -2.99 -8.10 6.80
CA LEU A 105 -1.94 -7.20 7.27
C LEU A 105 -1.67 -7.33 8.78
N ALA A 106 -2.73 -7.42 9.59
CA ALA A 106 -2.58 -7.65 11.03
C ALA A 106 -1.90 -9.02 11.32
N GLY A 107 -2.19 -10.03 10.50
CA GLY A 107 -1.54 -11.33 10.57
C GLY A 107 -0.06 -11.31 10.18
N VAL A 108 0.34 -10.39 9.30
CA VAL A 108 1.75 -10.16 8.98
C VAL A 108 2.48 -9.67 10.24
N LEU A 109 1.94 -8.68 10.94
CA LEU A 109 2.49 -8.22 12.22
C LEU A 109 2.59 -9.34 13.25
N TYR A 110 1.52 -10.13 13.42
CA TYR A 110 1.51 -11.27 14.33
C TYR A 110 2.63 -12.25 14.02
N ARG A 111 2.80 -12.65 12.76
CA ARG A 111 3.85 -13.60 12.35
C ARG A 111 5.25 -13.05 12.58
N ASP A 112 5.46 -11.77 12.27
CA ASP A 112 6.78 -11.14 12.45
C ASP A 112 7.17 -11.07 13.92
N LEU A 113 6.25 -10.67 14.80
CA LEU A 113 6.51 -10.60 16.23
C LEU A 113 6.64 -11.99 16.86
N ALA A 114 5.81 -12.95 16.43
CA ALA A 114 5.95 -14.33 16.85
C ALA A 114 7.34 -14.84 16.48
N ALA A 115 7.75 -14.77 15.21
CA ALA A 115 9.05 -15.27 14.76
C ALA A 115 10.23 -14.55 15.44
N ALA A 116 10.13 -13.24 15.68
CA ALA A 116 11.21 -12.46 16.28
C ALA A 116 11.46 -12.79 17.76
N PHE A 117 10.45 -13.26 18.49
CA PHE A 117 10.51 -13.48 19.95
C PHE A 117 10.12 -14.90 20.36
N GLU A 118 10.01 -15.85 19.42
CA GLU A 118 9.63 -17.23 19.71
C GLU A 118 10.74 -17.99 20.42
N ASP A 119 11.99 -17.86 19.95
CA ASP A 119 13.16 -18.56 20.51
C ASP A 119 13.66 -17.94 21.83
N GLU A 120 13.63 -16.62 21.93
CA GLU A 120 14.03 -15.88 23.14
C GLU A 120 12.96 -14.84 23.48
N PRO A 121 11.84 -15.26 24.11
CA PRO A 121 10.78 -14.35 24.50
C PRO A 121 11.25 -13.43 25.62
N VAL A 122 10.93 -12.13 25.52
CA VAL A 122 11.43 -11.09 26.44
C VAL A 122 11.14 -11.40 27.92
N SER A 123 9.96 -11.03 28.42
CA SER A 123 9.50 -11.41 29.76
C SER A 123 7.99 -11.44 29.77
N ALA A 124 7.41 -12.37 30.52
CA ALA A 124 5.96 -12.50 30.65
C ALA A 124 5.32 -11.19 31.13
N GLU A 125 6.02 -10.45 32.00
CA GLU A 125 5.57 -9.16 32.53
C GLU A 125 5.52 -8.07 31.44
N TRP A 126 6.50 -8.04 30.54
CA TRP A 126 6.47 -7.12 29.40
C TRP A 126 5.25 -7.39 28.53
N TRP A 127 5.01 -8.66 28.17
CA TRP A 127 3.88 -9.03 27.32
C TRP A 127 2.54 -8.80 27.99
N ARG A 128 2.47 -8.92 29.33
CA ARG A 128 1.30 -8.52 30.12
C ARG A 128 1.04 -7.02 30.04
N ILE A 129 2.07 -6.19 30.14
CA ILE A 129 1.93 -4.73 30.02
C ILE A 129 1.44 -4.35 28.63
N VAL A 130 2.01 -4.93 27.58
CA VAL A 130 1.59 -4.61 26.21
C VAL A 130 0.21 -5.15 25.87
N GLN A 131 -0.14 -6.33 26.37
CA GLN A 131 -1.52 -6.80 26.31
C GLN A 131 -2.46 -5.81 26.99
N GLY A 132 -2.17 -5.41 28.24
CA GLY A 132 -3.01 -4.51 29.03
C GLY A 132 -3.16 -3.13 28.38
N VAL A 133 -2.07 -2.49 27.98
CA VAL A 133 -2.10 -1.17 27.32
C VAL A 133 -2.87 -1.21 26.00
N THR A 134 -2.73 -2.31 25.24
CA THR A 134 -3.45 -2.47 23.96
C THR A 134 -4.93 -2.80 24.19
N GLU A 135 -5.26 -3.63 25.19
CA GLU A 135 -6.65 -3.91 25.58
C GLU A 135 -7.34 -2.66 26.11
N ASP A 136 -6.67 -1.87 26.95
CA ASP A 136 -7.18 -0.59 27.46
C ASP A 136 -7.43 0.40 26.32
N ALA A 137 -6.49 0.51 25.36
CA ALA A 137 -6.66 1.36 24.18
C ALA A 137 -7.79 0.88 23.25
N ALA A 138 -8.00 -0.44 23.14
CA ALA A 138 -9.05 -1.03 22.31
C ALA A 138 -10.44 -1.01 23.00
N ASN A 139 -10.49 -1.03 24.33
CA ASN A 139 -11.71 -1.14 25.12
C ASN A 139 -12.05 0.12 25.91
N VAL A 140 -11.39 1.27 25.63
CA VAL A 140 -11.69 2.56 26.28
C VAL A 140 -13.22 2.72 26.36
N PRO A 141 -13.81 2.69 27.57
CA PRO A 141 -15.22 2.92 27.73
C PRO A 141 -15.52 4.31 27.17
N MET A 142 -16.59 4.43 26.37
CA MET A 142 -17.13 5.74 26.01
C MET A 142 -17.23 6.57 27.30
N PRO A 143 -16.59 7.74 27.42
CA PRO A 143 -16.82 8.60 28.57
C PRO A 143 -18.30 8.99 28.55
N THR A 144 -19.09 8.35 29.40
CA THR A 144 -20.42 8.82 29.74
C THR A 144 -20.21 10.13 30.49
N LEU A 145 -20.38 11.26 29.82
CA LEU A 145 -20.48 12.54 30.52
C LEU A 145 -21.80 12.53 31.29
N THR A 146 -21.77 11.96 32.49
CA THR A 146 -22.88 12.09 33.44
C THR A 146 -22.79 13.49 34.04
N ARG A 147 -23.31 14.50 33.32
CA ARG A 147 -23.68 15.75 34.00
C ARG A 147 -25.02 15.50 34.65
N SER A 148 -25.00 15.21 35.94
CA SER A 148 -26.21 15.23 36.75
C SER A 148 -26.73 16.68 36.76
N ILE A 149 -27.85 16.92 36.10
CA ILE A 149 -28.67 18.10 36.34
C ILE A 149 -29.90 17.55 37.06
N GLU A 150 -30.10 17.97 38.31
CA GLU A 150 -31.24 17.54 39.11
C GLU A 150 -32.55 17.71 38.33
N GLY A 151 -33.30 16.62 38.18
CA GLY A 151 -34.70 16.65 37.76
C GLY A 151 -35.04 16.44 36.28
N ARG A 152 -34.11 16.08 35.38
CA ARG A 152 -34.46 15.69 33.99
C ARG A 152 -33.93 14.32 33.57
N LYS A 153 -34.76 13.57 32.83
CA LYS A 153 -34.33 12.31 32.15
C LYS A 153 -33.15 12.61 31.23
N PRO A 154 -32.11 11.76 31.21
CA PRO A 154 -30.90 12.00 30.44
C PRO A 154 -31.23 12.01 28.94
N LEU A 155 -30.85 13.09 28.26
CA LEU A 155 -30.84 13.18 26.80
C LEU A 155 -29.44 12.78 26.33
N THR A 156 -29.38 11.72 25.52
CA THR A 156 -28.15 11.18 24.94
C THR A 156 -27.66 12.10 23.82
N ILE A 157 -26.45 12.65 23.95
CA ILE A 157 -25.76 13.40 22.89
C ILE A 157 -24.45 12.67 22.58
N ALA A 158 -24.25 12.21 21.33
CA ALA A 158 -22.98 11.68 20.83
C ALA A 158 -21.93 12.81 20.66
N GLY A 159 -20.60 12.60 20.70
CA GLY A 159 -19.82 11.36 20.67
C GLY A 159 -18.38 11.50 21.24
N PRO A 160 -17.65 10.39 21.49
CA PRO A 160 -16.31 10.39 22.07
C PRO A 160 -15.34 9.34 21.43
N ASN A 161 -15.05 9.48 20.13
CA ASN A 161 -14.11 8.59 19.42
C ASN A 161 -12.65 9.09 19.40
N GLU A 162 -12.39 10.36 19.70
CA GLU A 162 -11.05 10.98 19.56
C GLU A 162 -10.03 10.41 20.56
N ASN A 163 -10.43 10.19 21.83
CA ASN A 163 -9.52 9.63 22.85
C ASN A 163 -9.07 8.20 22.52
N ARG A 164 -9.99 7.37 22.00
CA ARG A 164 -9.72 5.98 21.62
C ARG A 164 -8.80 5.92 20.40
N LEU A 165 -9.10 6.70 19.36
CA LEU A 165 -8.26 6.79 18.17
C LEU A 165 -6.84 7.25 18.54
N GLN A 166 -6.70 8.26 19.38
CA GLN A 166 -5.39 8.80 19.77
C GLN A 166 -4.55 7.79 20.56
N LEU A 167 -5.17 7.00 21.44
CA LEU A 167 -4.48 5.93 22.17
C LEU A 167 -4.05 4.79 21.25
N LEU A 168 -4.92 4.36 20.34
CA LEU A 168 -4.58 3.37 19.33
C LEU A 168 -3.47 3.86 18.40
N GLU A 169 -3.52 5.11 17.94
CA GLU A 169 -2.44 5.70 17.14
C GLU A 169 -1.12 5.74 17.92
N ARG A 170 -1.15 6.05 19.22
CA ARG A 170 0.06 6.10 20.04
C ARG A 170 0.71 4.73 20.21
N HIS A 171 -0.07 3.69 20.44
CA HIS A 171 0.44 2.37 20.83
C HIS A 171 0.55 1.38 19.65
N VAL A 172 -0.36 1.49 18.68
CA VAL A 172 -0.50 0.57 17.55
C VAL A 172 -0.07 1.23 16.24
N GLY A 173 -0.26 2.55 16.10
CA GLY A 173 0.07 3.33 14.91
C GLY A 173 1.49 3.08 14.37
N PRO A 174 2.55 3.09 15.20
CA PRO A 174 3.91 2.81 14.74
C PRO A 174 4.08 1.43 14.09
N PHE A 175 3.40 0.40 14.60
CA PHE A 175 3.43 -0.95 14.02
C PHE A 175 2.64 -0.99 12.71
N LEU A 176 1.47 -0.36 12.67
CA LEU A 176 0.65 -0.26 11.48
C LEU A 176 1.41 0.46 10.35
N ASP A 177 1.99 1.62 10.63
CA ASP A 177 2.74 2.41 9.65
C ASP A 177 3.98 1.69 9.14
N ALA A 178 4.70 0.99 10.02
CA ALA A 178 5.85 0.19 9.62
C ALA A 178 5.45 -0.92 8.63
N ILE A 179 4.33 -1.60 8.87
CA ILE A 179 3.82 -2.64 7.98
C ILE A 179 3.27 -2.04 6.67
N LEU A 180 2.47 -0.97 6.74
CA LEU A 180 1.95 -0.31 5.53
C LEU A 180 3.08 0.20 4.62
N VAL A 181 4.13 0.79 5.19
CA VAL A 181 5.31 1.22 4.42
C VAL A 181 6.04 0.04 3.81
N ARG A 182 6.26 -1.04 4.58
CA ARG A 182 6.97 -2.23 4.09
C ARG A 182 6.22 -2.93 2.97
N GLU A 183 4.92 -3.10 3.15
CA GLU A 183 4.03 -3.70 2.16
C GLU A 183 3.71 -2.74 1.01
N GLY A 184 4.04 -1.45 1.14
CA GLY A 184 3.76 -0.42 0.12
C GLY A 184 2.26 -0.25 -0.11
N VAL A 185 1.51 -0.07 0.97
CA VAL A 185 0.07 0.15 0.96
C VAL A 185 -0.21 1.57 1.46
N ILE A 186 -0.96 2.34 0.67
CA ILE A 186 -1.51 3.62 1.10
C ILE A 186 -2.99 3.38 1.42
N ALA A 187 -3.31 3.33 2.70
CA ALA A 187 -4.69 3.17 3.15
C ALA A 187 -5.48 4.48 3.04
N ASP A 188 -6.79 4.37 2.82
CA ASP A 188 -7.73 5.48 2.94
C ASP A 188 -7.81 5.95 4.41
N ASP A 189 -7.71 7.27 4.65
CA ASP A 189 -7.75 7.88 5.99
C ASP A 189 -9.04 7.51 6.74
N GLY A 190 -10.15 7.31 6.00
CA GLY A 190 -11.43 6.87 6.57
C GLY A 190 -11.42 5.46 7.18
N GLN A 191 -10.41 4.64 6.90
CA GLN A 191 -10.28 3.27 7.42
C GLN A 191 -9.22 3.12 8.51
N ARG A 192 -8.59 4.23 8.91
CA ARG A 192 -7.47 4.23 9.85
C ARG A 192 -7.86 3.59 11.19
N LEU A 193 -9.02 3.95 11.73
CA LEU A 193 -9.52 3.36 12.98
C LEU A 193 -9.75 1.84 12.87
N GLU A 194 -10.36 1.37 11.78
CA GLU A 194 -10.64 -0.05 11.56
C GLU A 194 -9.34 -0.87 11.41
N LEU A 195 -8.31 -0.29 10.80
CA LEU A 195 -6.99 -0.88 10.69
C LEU A 195 -6.31 -0.98 12.06
N LEU A 196 -6.33 0.10 12.83
CA LEU A 196 -5.75 0.13 14.17
C LEU A 196 -6.42 -0.89 15.09
N GLU A 197 -7.74 -1.06 15.00
CA GLU A 197 -8.47 -2.06 15.77
C GLU A 197 -8.10 -3.50 15.39
N ALA A 198 -7.95 -3.78 14.10
CA ALA A 198 -7.51 -5.10 13.63
C ALA A 198 -6.08 -5.41 14.10
N PHE A 199 -5.19 -4.42 14.04
CA PHE A 199 -3.81 -4.54 14.52
C PHE A 199 -3.72 -4.66 16.04
N ALA A 200 -4.55 -3.93 16.79
CA ALA A 200 -4.64 -4.04 18.24
C ALA A 200 -4.99 -5.48 18.66
N LYS A 201 -5.98 -6.09 17.99
CA LYS A 201 -6.35 -7.50 18.25
C LYS A 201 -5.19 -8.45 17.96
N ALA A 202 -4.48 -8.26 16.84
CA ALA A 202 -3.32 -9.10 16.52
C ALA A 202 -2.16 -8.93 17.52
N LEU A 203 -1.93 -7.71 18.02
CA LEU A 203 -0.94 -7.45 19.08
C LEU A 203 -1.32 -8.12 20.40
N ILE A 204 -2.59 -8.07 20.78
CA ILE A 204 -3.09 -8.75 21.98
C ILE A 204 -2.91 -10.27 21.85
N ASP A 205 -3.24 -10.83 20.69
CA ASP A 205 -3.10 -12.27 20.45
C ASP A 205 -1.63 -12.72 20.46
N VAL A 206 -0.72 -11.96 19.84
CA VAL A 206 0.71 -12.30 19.85
C VAL A 206 1.32 -12.12 21.23
N ALA A 207 0.91 -11.09 21.98
CA ALA A 207 1.36 -10.89 23.35
C ALA A 207 0.93 -12.05 24.26
N LYS A 208 -0.30 -12.56 24.11
CA LYS A 208 -0.77 -13.76 24.82
C LYS A 208 0.07 -14.99 24.48
N LYS A 209 0.40 -15.20 23.20
CA LYS A 209 1.29 -16.29 22.78
C LYS A 209 2.68 -16.14 23.42
N LEU A 210 3.33 -15.00 23.24
CA LEU A 210 4.70 -14.77 23.69
C LEU A 210 4.82 -14.75 25.22
N LYS A 211 3.76 -14.36 25.93
CA LYS A 211 3.66 -14.53 27.37
C LYS A 211 3.69 -16.02 27.78
N ARG A 212 2.91 -16.88 27.12
CA ARG A 212 2.92 -18.34 27.37
C ARG A 212 4.30 -18.95 27.08
N ASN A 213 4.92 -18.57 25.96
CA ASN A 213 6.28 -18.99 25.62
C ASN A 213 7.29 -18.58 26.71
N ALA A 214 7.19 -17.34 27.23
CA ALA A 214 8.03 -16.86 28.32
C ALA A 214 7.79 -17.62 29.65
N GLU A 215 6.60 -18.19 29.84
CA GLU A 215 6.24 -19.06 30.96
C GLU A 215 6.61 -20.54 30.71
N GLY A 216 7.15 -20.86 29.52
CA GLY A 216 7.58 -22.21 29.14
C GLY A 216 6.54 -23.06 28.42
N ASP A 217 5.35 -22.53 28.12
CA ASP A 217 4.30 -23.21 27.35
C ASP A 217 4.41 -22.87 25.86
N TYR A 218 4.95 -23.83 25.08
CA TYR A 218 5.12 -23.74 23.63
C TYR A 218 4.03 -24.51 22.85
N SER A 219 2.85 -24.71 23.45
CA SER A 219 1.74 -25.38 22.77
C SER A 219 1.35 -24.68 21.45
N PRO A 220 0.94 -25.43 20.40
CA PRO A 220 0.59 -24.84 19.11
C PRO A 220 -0.50 -23.76 19.23
N ASP A 221 -0.26 -22.58 18.66
CA ASP A 221 -1.21 -21.46 18.75
C ASP A 221 -2.24 -21.48 17.60
N ALA A 222 -3.50 -21.76 17.94
CA ALA A 222 -4.61 -21.78 16.99
C ALA A 222 -4.90 -20.38 16.38
N CYS A 223 -4.52 -19.30 17.08
CA CYS A 223 -4.74 -17.93 16.60
C CYS A 223 -3.97 -17.61 15.30
N ALA A 224 -2.81 -18.26 15.09
CA ALA A 224 -1.99 -18.05 13.90
C ALA A 224 -2.70 -18.45 12.60
N HIS A 225 -3.54 -19.49 12.64
CA HIS A 225 -4.27 -20.00 11.46
C HIS A 225 -5.46 -19.14 11.04
N ARG A 226 -5.94 -18.24 11.91
CA ARG A 226 -7.09 -17.37 11.62
C ARG A 226 -6.73 -16.27 10.61
N PHE A 227 -5.46 -15.90 10.52
CA PHE A 227 -5.05 -14.79 9.68
C PHE A 227 -4.89 -15.20 8.21
N PRO A 228 -5.62 -14.54 7.28
CA PRO A 228 -5.44 -14.79 5.86
C PRO A 228 -4.03 -14.40 5.39
N LYS A 229 -3.58 -15.01 4.29
CA LYS A 229 -2.30 -14.66 3.67
C LYS A 229 -2.43 -13.28 3.00
N TRP A 230 -1.49 -12.39 3.31
CA TRP A 230 -1.41 -11.09 2.65
C TRP A 230 -0.86 -11.25 1.23
N ASP A 231 -1.61 -10.73 0.26
CA ASP A 231 -1.18 -10.66 -1.13
C ASP A 231 -1.43 -9.25 -1.67
N ASN A 232 -0.36 -8.46 -1.70
CA ASN A 232 -0.36 -7.09 -2.20
C ASN A 232 -0.72 -7.01 -3.70
N ASN A 233 -0.61 -8.13 -4.42
CA ASN A 233 -0.84 -8.20 -5.86
C ASN A 233 -2.22 -8.74 -6.23
N SER A 234 -3.07 -9.07 -5.25
CA SER A 234 -4.42 -9.53 -5.52
C SER A 234 -5.21 -8.40 -6.20
N PRO A 235 -5.52 -8.52 -7.50
CA PRO A 235 -6.41 -7.58 -8.16
C PRO A 235 -7.82 -8.00 -7.75
N LYS A 236 -8.32 -7.46 -6.65
CA LYS A 236 -9.70 -7.70 -6.21
C LYS A 236 -10.39 -6.41 -5.82
N PRO A 237 -11.71 -6.36 -6.09
CA PRO A 237 -12.32 -5.25 -6.77
C PRO A 237 -12.30 -4.05 -5.84
N SER A 238 -11.45 -3.08 -6.16
CA SER A 238 -11.78 -1.69 -5.89
C SER A 238 -13.23 -1.52 -6.34
N GLN A 239 -14.10 -1.18 -5.40
CA GLN A 239 -15.48 -0.77 -5.66
C GLN A 239 -15.48 -0.03 -6.97
N SER A 240 -16.22 -0.56 -7.95
CA SER A 240 -16.39 -0.03 -9.30
C SER A 240 -16.16 1.49 -9.32
N LEU A 241 -14.92 1.91 -9.57
CA LEU A 241 -14.67 3.21 -10.19
C LEU A 241 -15.41 3.02 -11.50
N ALA A 242 -16.61 3.60 -11.58
CA ALA A 242 -17.53 3.48 -12.70
C ALA A 242 -16.70 3.23 -13.95
N SER A 243 -16.78 2.00 -14.48
CA SER A 243 -15.96 1.52 -15.58
C SER A 243 -15.86 2.66 -16.58
N LEU A 244 -14.66 3.21 -16.79
CA LEU A 244 -14.51 4.32 -17.72
C LEU A 244 -14.70 3.70 -19.10
N THR A 245 -15.94 3.71 -19.56
CA THR A 245 -16.27 3.04 -20.80
C THR A 245 -15.82 3.88 -21.98
N PHE A 246 -15.65 3.25 -23.14
CA PHE A 246 -15.44 3.99 -24.38
C PHE A 246 -16.55 5.01 -24.63
N ASP A 247 -17.79 4.69 -24.23
CA ASP A 247 -18.95 5.57 -24.35
C ASP A 247 -18.80 6.82 -23.47
N ASP A 248 -18.25 6.69 -22.25
CA ASP A 248 -17.97 7.83 -21.35
C ASP A 248 -16.85 8.74 -21.88
N LEU A 249 -15.77 8.14 -22.41
CA LEU A 249 -14.67 8.87 -23.02
C LEU A 249 -15.13 9.63 -24.26
N LEU A 250 -15.95 8.99 -25.09
CA LEU A 250 -16.48 9.58 -26.31
C LEU A 250 -17.44 10.73 -25.99
N ALA A 251 -18.32 10.58 -25.00
CA ALA A 251 -19.21 11.66 -24.56
C ALA A 251 -18.46 12.88 -24.02
N ARG A 252 -17.31 12.68 -23.35
CA ARG A 252 -16.44 13.78 -22.91
C ARG A 252 -15.73 14.44 -24.08
N TRP A 253 -15.13 13.64 -24.97
CA TRP A 253 -14.46 14.15 -26.16
C TRP A 253 -15.40 14.92 -27.10
N GLU A 254 -16.65 14.50 -27.24
CA GLU A 254 -17.63 15.21 -28.06
C GLU A 254 -18.04 16.58 -27.51
N LYS A 255 -18.01 16.74 -26.19
CA LYS A 255 -18.23 18.02 -25.50
C LYS A 255 -17.05 18.97 -25.67
N GLU A 256 -15.83 18.43 -25.74
CA GLU A 256 -14.60 19.22 -25.90
C GLU A 256 -14.26 19.49 -27.38
N SER A 257 -14.74 18.66 -28.33
CA SER A 257 -14.39 18.82 -29.74
C SER A 257 -15.34 19.74 -30.52
N GLU A 258 -14.76 20.71 -31.22
CA GLU A 258 -15.44 21.56 -32.22
C GLU A 258 -15.61 20.87 -33.58
N LYS A 259 -15.46 19.54 -33.67
CA LYS A 259 -15.54 18.80 -34.94
C LYS A 259 -16.97 18.79 -35.52
N ALA A 260 -17.06 18.72 -36.84
CA ALA A 260 -18.32 18.59 -37.56
C ALA A 260 -19.10 17.33 -37.11
N ALA A 261 -20.44 17.40 -37.14
CA ALA A 261 -21.32 16.33 -36.69
C ALA A 261 -21.06 14.99 -37.42
N SER A 262 -20.73 15.04 -38.71
CA SER A 262 -20.34 13.86 -39.49
C SER A 262 -19.08 13.18 -38.98
N SER A 263 -18.07 13.94 -38.54
CA SER A 263 -16.84 13.37 -37.97
C SER A 263 -17.08 12.72 -36.60
N LYS A 264 -18.02 13.26 -35.80
CA LYS A 264 -18.42 12.66 -34.51
C LYS A 264 -19.09 11.30 -34.73
N VAL A 265 -19.97 11.19 -35.74
CA VAL A 265 -20.64 9.93 -36.11
C VAL A 265 -19.64 8.88 -36.62
N SER A 266 -18.72 9.26 -37.50
CA SER A 266 -17.67 8.33 -37.98
C SER A 266 -16.79 7.83 -36.84
N PHE A 267 -16.40 8.72 -35.91
CA PHE A 267 -15.58 8.34 -34.76
C PHE A 267 -16.32 7.40 -33.79
N ARG A 268 -17.62 7.62 -33.56
CA ARG A 268 -18.48 6.67 -32.83
C ARG A 268 -18.47 5.28 -33.45
N ALA A 269 -18.55 5.21 -34.78
CA ALA A 269 -18.54 3.93 -35.48
C ALA A 269 -17.19 3.20 -35.32
N SER A 270 -16.07 3.91 -35.41
CA SER A 270 -14.73 3.34 -35.19
C SER A 270 -14.55 2.83 -33.75
N VAL A 271 -14.98 3.60 -32.76
CA VAL A 271 -14.91 3.21 -31.34
C VAL A 271 -15.82 2.02 -31.04
N ALA A 272 -17.02 1.95 -31.65
CA ALA A 272 -17.90 0.79 -31.53
C ALA A 272 -17.29 -0.47 -32.18
N ALA A 273 -16.61 -0.32 -33.31
CA ALA A 273 -15.94 -1.42 -33.99
C ALA A 273 -14.74 -1.94 -33.17
N LEU A 274 -13.98 -1.05 -32.52
CA LEU A 274 -12.92 -1.41 -31.59
C LEU A 274 -13.47 -2.15 -30.36
N ALA A 275 -14.54 -1.65 -29.75
CA ALA A 275 -15.18 -2.32 -28.61
C ALA A 275 -15.69 -3.72 -28.98
N ALA A 276 -16.23 -3.91 -30.19
CA ALA A 276 -16.65 -5.20 -30.69
C ALA A 276 -15.48 -6.17 -30.90
N HIS A 277 -14.30 -5.68 -31.30
CA HIS A 277 -13.10 -6.50 -31.45
C HIS A 277 -12.50 -6.92 -30.11
N LEU A 278 -12.49 -6.01 -29.13
CA LEU A 278 -11.94 -6.28 -27.80
C LEU A 278 -12.86 -7.15 -26.94
N GLY A 279 -14.15 -7.21 -27.26
CA GLY A 279 -15.14 -7.97 -26.48
C GLY A 279 -15.48 -7.35 -25.11
N HIS A 280 -14.88 -6.21 -24.77
CA HIS A 280 -15.17 -5.42 -23.58
C HIS A 280 -15.24 -3.93 -23.91
N LYS A 281 -15.95 -3.16 -23.08
CA LYS A 281 -16.11 -1.70 -23.22
C LYS A 281 -15.21 -0.88 -22.29
N ASP A 282 -14.42 -1.53 -21.44
CA ASP A 282 -13.57 -0.86 -20.47
C ASP A 282 -12.29 -0.34 -21.12
N ALA A 283 -12.14 0.99 -21.17
CA ALA A 283 -10.98 1.64 -21.78
C ALA A 283 -9.68 1.41 -20.98
N ARG A 284 -9.78 1.06 -19.70
CA ARG A 284 -8.60 0.82 -18.84
C ARG A 284 -7.97 -0.55 -19.04
N GLN A 285 -8.68 -1.47 -19.69
CA GLN A 285 -8.21 -2.82 -19.96
C GLN A 285 -7.50 -2.94 -21.32
N VAL A 286 -7.51 -1.86 -22.12
CA VAL A 286 -6.86 -1.84 -23.44
C VAL A 286 -5.34 -1.85 -23.27
N THR A 287 -4.70 -2.89 -23.78
CA THR A 287 -3.23 -2.98 -23.82
C THR A 287 -2.69 -2.61 -25.20
N ARG A 288 -1.37 -2.40 -25.27
CA ARG A 288 -0.67 -2.16 -26.54
C ARG A 288 -0.80 -3.35 -27.51
N ALA A 289 -0.88 -4.58 -26.98
CA ALA A 289 -1.03 -5.77 -27.79
C ALA A 289 -2.40 -5.77 -28.50
N ASP A 290 -3.45 -5.33 -27.81
CA ASP A 290 -4.81 -5.31 -28.35
C ASP A 290 -4.96 -4.28 -29.49
N VAL A 291 -4.27 -3.15 -29.40
CA VAL A 291 -4.24 -2.14 -30.49
C VAL A 291 -3.51 -2.67 -31.73
N ILE A 292 -2.44 -3.46 -31.53
CA ILE A 292 -1.72 -4.10 -32.63
C ILE A 292 -2.61 -5.17 -33.28
N ALA A 293 -3.26 -6.01 -32.47
CA ALA A 293 -4.19 -7.03 -32.94
C ALA A 293 -5.39 -6.41 -33.70
N TRP A 294 -5.90 -5.27 -33.23
CA TRP A 294 -6.95 -4.53 -33.93
C TRP A 294 -6.49 -4.05 -35.30
N LYS A 295 -5.31 -3.44 -35.37
CA LYS A 295 -4.72 -2.99 -36.64
C LYS A 295 -4.52 -4.16 -37.61
N ASP A 296 -4.04 -5.30 -37.13
CA ASP A 296 -3.84 -6.49 -37.96
C ASP A 296 -5.20 -7.05 -38.44
N ALA A 297 -6.23 -7.06 -37.59
CA ALA A 297 -7.59 -7.45 -37.98
C ALA A 297 -8.25 -6.50 -39.00
N LEU A 298 -7.90 -5.20 -38.99
CA LEU A 298 -8.35 -4.26 -40.02
C LEU A 298 -7.64 -4.47 -41.37
N ILE A 299 -6.38 -4.89 -41.34
CA ILE A 299 -5.62 -5.27 -42.53
C ILE A 299 -6.20 -6.54 -43.15
N ASP A 300 -6.52 -7.55 -42.33
CA ASP A 300 -7.13 -8.81 -42.78
C ASP A 300 -8.53 -8.62 -43.40
N LYS A 301 -9.26 -7.57 -42.97
CA LYS A 301 -10.53 -7.15 -43.57
C LYS A 301 -10.38 -6.41 -44.90
N GLY A 302 -9.16 -6.19 -45.38
CA GLY A 302 -8.87 -5.55 -46.66
C GLY A 302 -9.11 -4.04 -46.68
N LEU A 303 -9.11 -3.36 -45.52
CA LEU A 303 -9.30 -1.92 -45.45
C LEU A 303 -8.06 -1.17 -45.95
N SER A 304 -8.28 -0.03 -46.61
CA SER A 304 -7.18 0.80 -47.10
C SER A 304 -6.39 1.41 -45.93
N ALA A 305 -5.07 1.60 -46.10
CA ALA A 305 -4.21 2.21 -45.08
C ALA A 305 -4.70 3.60 -44.64
N LYS A 306 -5.36 4.34 -45.53
CA LYS A 306 -5.97 5.64 -45.21
C LYS A 306 -7.13 5.46 -44.23
N THR A 307 -8.02 4.49 -44.48
CA THR A 307 -9.16 4.19 -43.61
C THR A 307 -8.71 3.67 -42.24
N ILE A 308 -7.63 2.88 -42.19
CA ILE A 308 -7.07 2.36 -40.93
C ILE A 308 -6.47 3.49 -40.08
N ASN A 309 -5.79 4.46 -40.70
CA ASN A 309 -5.23 5.62 -40.00
C ASN A 309 -6.29 6.64 -39.54
N ASP A 310 -7.42 6.72 -40.26
CA ASP A 310 -8.54 7.60 -39.92
C ASP A 310 -9.50 7.00 -38.87
N SER A 311 -9.29 5.74 -38.46
CA SER A 311 -10.09 5.00 -37.47
C SER A 311 -9.49 5.05 -36.06
#